data_AF-A0A8J8BDR1-F1
#
_entry.id   AF-A0A8J8BDR1-F1
#
_cell.length_a   1.000
_cell.length_b   1.000
_cell.length_c   1.000
_cell.angle_alpha   90.00
_cell.angle_beta   90.00
_cell.angle_gamma   90.00
#
_symmetry.space_group_name_H-M   'P 1'
#
loop_
_entity.id
_entity.type
_entity.pdbx_description
1 polymer ?
#
loop_
_entity_poly.entity_id
_entity_poly.type
_entity_poly.pdbx_seq_one_letter_code
_entity_poly.pdbx_strand_id
1 'polypeptide(L)'
;AGLSISSSGLISGTPTASGTFNVTVTATDSTSASGSASFTWTIGTGGTGGGTCQVSYVKNEWGGGFTANVTVTNTGTSTVNGWTVTWSFPGDQKVTNAWNANVTQSGSAVTATNMSYNPAIAPGGNVQFGFQGTWAGNDTSPSAFTLNGNACS
;
A
#
# COMPACT_ATOMS: atom_id res chain seq x y z
N ALA A 1 -16.29 -5.98 11.99
CA ALA A 1 -16.92 -4.94 12.81
C ALA A 1 -17.24 -3.72 11.94
N GLY A 2 -18.23 -2.90 12.31
CA GLY A 2 -18.58 -1.67 11.58
C GLY A 2 -19.61 -1.81 10.45
N LEU A 3 -20.00 -3.04 10.10
CA LEU A 3 -21.15 -3.32 9.22
C LEU A 3 -22.36 -3.79 10.05
N SER A 4 -23.55 -3.46 9.59
CA SER A 4 -24.84 -3.92 10.12
C SER A 4 -25.75 -4.41 8.99
N ILE A 5 -26.71 -5.29 9.33
CA ILE A 5 -27.78 -5.73 8.45
C ILE A 5 -29.13 -5.36 9.07
N SER A 6 -30.03 -4.78 8.28
CA SER A 6 -31.39 -4.46 8.70
C SER A 6 -32.37 -5.62 8.44
N SER A 7 -33.58 -5.55 9.01
CA SER A 7 -34.65 -6.52 8.78
C SER A 7 -35.18 -6.55 7.34
N SER A 8 -34.91 -5.51 6.54
CA SER A 8 -35.20 -5.49 5.10
C SER A 8 -34.05 -6.02 4.23
N GLY A 9 -32.95 -6.45 4.85
CA GLY A 9 -31.77 -6.97 4.15
C GLY A 9 -30.77 -5.91 3.69
N LEU A 10 -30.99 -4.62 3.99
CA LEU A 10 -29.97 -3.60 3.72
C LEU A 10 -28.72 -3.83 4.58
N ILE A 11 -27.57 -3.94 3.93
CA ILE A 11 -26.25 -3.97 4.57
C ILE A 11 -25.69 -2.55 4.53
N SER A 12 -25.25 -2.04 5.68
CA SER A 12 -24.75 -0.65 5.80
C SER A 12 -23.60 -0.54 6.80
N GLY A 13 -22.93 0.62 6.80
CA GLY A 13 -21.80 0.91 7.68
C GLY A 13 -20.45 0.87 6.97
N THR A 14 -19.37 1.13 7.71
CA THR A 14 -17.99 1.10 7.21
C THR A 14 -17.23 0.00 7.95
N PRO A 15 -16.69 -1.02 7.25
CA PRO A 15 -15.89 -2.05 7.90
C PRO A 15 -14.69 -1.45 8.64
N THR A 16 -14.50 -1.80 9.92
CA THR A 16 -13.38 -1.31 10.75
C THR A 16 -12.34 -2.39 11.08
N ALA A 17 -12.58 -3.64 10.69
CA ALA A 17 -11.67 -4.76 10.91
C ALA A 17 -11.69 -5.70 9.70
N SER A 18 -10.51 -6.04 9.19
CA SER A 18 -10.33 -7.07 8.17
C SER A 18 -10.51 -8.47 8.74
N GLY A 19 -10.91 -9.41 7.91
CA GLY A 19 -11.03 -10.82 8.28
C GLY A 19 -12.27 -11.49 7.69
N THR A 20 -12.42 -12.77 8.02
CA THR A 20 -13.61 -13.55 7.68
C THR A 20 -14.58 -13.51 8.85
N PHE A 21 -15.80 -13.05 8.57
CA PHE A 21 -16.87 -12.99 9.53
C PHE A 21 -17.97 -13.96 9.11
N ASN A 22 -18.38 -14.86 10.00
CA ASN A 22 -19.55 -15.69 9.79
C ASN A 22 -20.80 -14.89 10.17
N VAL A 23 -21.75 -14.81 9.25
CA VAL A 23 -23.01 -14.10 9.43
C VAL A 23 -24.16 -15.09 9.25
N THR A 24 -25.08 -15.09 10.20
CA THR A 24 -26.30 -15.90 10.17
C THR A 24 -27.51 -14.98 10.03
N VAL A 25 -28.36 -15.24 9.04
CA VAL A 25 -29.63 -14.54 8.86
C VAL A 25 -30.76 -15.52 9.16
N THR A 26 -31.76 -15.05 9.92
CA THR A 26 -32.96 -15.80 10.27
C THR A 26 -34.18 -15.07 9.74
N ALA A 27 -35.03 -15.77 9.00
CA ALA A 27 -36.35 -15.29 8.59
C ALA A 27 -37.42 -15.98 9.44
N THR A 28 -38.41 -15.22 9.90
CA THR A 28 -39.56 -15.73 10.67
C THR A 28 -40.84 -15.25 9.99
N ASP A 29 -41.80 -16.16 9.78
CA ASP A 29 -43.10 -15.81 9.21
C ASP A 29 -44.15 -15.44 10.28
N SER A 30 -45.35 -15.07 9.84
CA SER A 30 -46.46 -14.71 10.73
C SER A 30 -46.98 -15.87 11.60
N THR A 31 -46.59 -17.11 11.28
CA THR A 31 -46.91 -18.31 12.06
C THR A 31 -45.83 -18.65 13.08
N SER A 32 -44.79 -17.81 13.20
CA SER A 32 -43.58 -18.02 14.02
C SER A 32 -42.68 -19.17 13.54
N ALA A 33 -42.94 -19.72 12.35
CA ALA A 33 -42.01 -20.65 11.72
C ALA A 33 -40.77 -19.86 11.25
N SER A 34 -39.59 -20.45 11.39
CA SER A 34 -38.34 -19.78 11.00
C SER A 34 -37.37 -20.69 10.26
N GLY A 35 -36.52 -20.06 9.45
CA GLY A 35 -35.41 -20.70 8.76
C GLY A 35 -34.19 -19.79 8.78
N SER A 36 -33.00 -20.39 8.85
CA SER A 36 -31.74 -19.65 8.89
C SER A 36 -30.81 -20.07 7.77
N ALA A 37 -30.00 -19.12 7.30
CA ALA A 37 -28.90 -19.35 6.37
C ALA A 37 -27.64 -18.66 6.89
N SER A 38 -26.50 -19.33 6.73
CA SER A 38 -25.20 -18.77 7.07
C SER A 38 -24.40 -18.49 5.80
N PHE A 39 -23.73 -17.36 5.78
CA PHE A 39 -22.76 -17.01 4.74
C PHE A 39 -21.53 -16.37 5.36
N THR A 40 -20.43 -16.43 4.63
CA THR A 40 -19.17 -15.81 4.98
C THR A 40 -19.09 -14.42 4.36
N TRP A 41 -18.79 -13.42 5.18
CA TRP A 41 -18.30 -12.12 4.72
C TRP A 41 -16.80 -12.09 4.83
N THR A 42 -16.13 -12.13 3.69
CA THR A 42 -14.71 -11.85 3.64
C THR A 42 -14.54 -10.35 3.45
N ILE A 43 -14.20 -9.66 4.54
CA ILE A 43 -13.67 -8.30 4.44
C ILE A 43 -12.19 -8.46 4.15
N GLY A 44 -11.85 -8.41 2.86
CA GLY A 44 -10.48 -8.17 2.47
C GLY A 44 -10.00 -6.89 3.13
N THR A 45 -8.70 -6.80 3.45
CA THR A 45 -8.09 -5.48 3.44
C THR A 45 -8.43 -4.91 2.07
N GLY A 46 -9.20 -3.81 2.00
CA GLY A 46 -9.50 -3.19 0.70
C GLY A 46 -8.22 -3.09 -0.13
N GLY A 47 -8.32 -3.11 -1.45
CA GLY A 47 -7.22 -2.73 -2.34
C GLY A 47 -6.86 -1.24 -2.16
N THR A 48 -6.43 -0.91 -0.96
CA THR A 48 -6.13 0.37 -0.33
C THR A 48 -5.20 -0.03 0.81
N GLY A 49 -3.91 -0.14 0.52
CA GLY A 49 -2.90 -0.50 1.52
C GLY A 49 -3.04 0.42 2.72
N GLY A 50 -3.53 -0.11 3.84
CA GLY A 50 -3.47 0.50 5.15
C GLY A 50 -2.03 0.55 5.68
N GLY A 51 -1.05 0.79 4.79
CA GLY A 51 0.21 1.36 5.22
C GLY A 51 -0.08 2.75 5.72
N THR A 52 0.66 3.14 6.73
CA THR A 52 0.83 4.53 7.13
C THR A 52 1.55 5.35 6.05
N CYS A 53 1.48 4.94 4.78
CA CYS A 53 2.17 5.56 3.67
C CYS A 53 1.45 5.44 2.32
N GLN A 54 1.70 6.44 1.48
CA GLN A 54 1.39 6.46 0.05
C GLN A 54 2.68 6.74 -0.73
N VAL A 55 2.88 6.08 -1.86
CA VAL A 55 4.04 6.29 -2.74
C VAL A 55 3.60 6.72 -4.14
N SER A 56 4.11 7.86 -4.59
CA SER A 56 4.05 8.27 -5.99
C SER A 56 5.39 7.98 -6.67
N TYR A 57 5.35 7.30 -7.81
CA TYR A 57 6.53 6.99 -8.63
C TYR A 57 6.36 7.64 -10.01
N VAL A 58 7.09 8.73 -10.25
CA VAL A 58 7.06 9.46 -11.52
C VAL A 58 8.34 9.17 -12.29
N LYS A 59 8.21 8.53 -13.45
CA LYS A 59 9.33 8.11 -14.30
C LYS A 59 9.44 8.99 -15.54
N ASN A 60 10.67 9.37 -15.88
CA ASN A 60 11.04 9.95 -17.17
C ASN A 60 12.12 9.05 -17.80
N GLU A 61 11.85 8.51 -18.98
CA GLU A 61 12.65 7.46 -19.61
C GLU A 61 13.19 7.89 -20.99
N TRP A 62 14.27 7.24 -21.39
CA TRP A 62 14.87 7.32 -22.72
C TRP A 62 15.44 5.95 -23.10
N GLY A 63 16.04 5.85 -24.30
CA GLY A 63 16.63 4.58 -24.75
C GLY A 63 17.71 4.06 -23.80
N GLY A 64 17.41 2.96 -23.09
CA GLY A 64 18.33 2.27 -22.18
C GLY A 64 18.52 2.93 -20.81
N GLY A 65 17.80 4.01 -20.49
CA GLY A 65 17.94 4.72 -19.22
C GLY A 65 16.67 5.43 -18.77
N PHE A 66 16.61 5.76 -17.48
CA PHE A 66 15.51 6.51 -16.91
C PHE A 66 15.94 7.26 -15.64
N THR A 67 15.14 8.25 -15.27
CA THR A 67 15.12 8.87 -13.95
C THR A 67 13.76 8.66 -13.32
N ALA A 68 13.72 8.40 -12.01
CA ALA A 68 12.50 8.31 -11.25
C ALA A 68 12.53 9.28 -10.07
N ASN A 69 11.42 9.98 -9.85
CA ASN A 69 11.16 10.73 -8.63
C ASN A 69 10.14 9.95 -7.80
N VAL A 70 10.48 9.69 -6.55
CA VAL A 70 9.67 8.93 -5.59
C VAL A 70 9.26 9.87 -4.47
N THR A 71 7.95 10.07 -4.32
CA THR A 71 7.37 10.79 -3.20
C THR A 71 6.74 9.81 -2.23
N VAL A 72 7.10 9.89 -0.96
CA VAL A 72 6.54 9.05 0.11
C VAL A 72 5.81 9.95 1.09
N THR A 73 4.49 9.79 1.16
CA THR A 73 3.62 10.53 2.07
C THR A 73 3.28 9.66 3.28
N ASN A 74 3.42 10.18 4.50
CA ASN A 74 2.96 9.52 5.71
C ASN A 74 1.46 9.77 5.89
N THR A 75 0.64 8.75 5.66
CA THR A 75 -0.81 8.80 5.84
C THR A 75 -1.25 8.33 7.24
N GLY A 76 -0.30 7.94 8.09
CA GLY A 76 -0.54 7.58 9.48
C GLY A 76 -0.69 8.79 10.42
N THR A 77 -0.88 8.49 11.70
CA THR A 77 -1.11 9.48 12.77
C THR A 77 0.13 9.81 13.59
N SER A 78 1.24 9.09 13.39
CA SER A 78 2.50 9.28 14.11
C SER A 78 3.62 9.68 13.14
N THR A 79 4.54 10.52 13.60
CA THR A 79 5.74 10.88 12.84
C THR A 79 6.60 9.64 12.59
N VAL A 80 7.00 9.42 11.34
CA VAL A 80 8.05 8.46 10.98
C VAL A 80 9.39 9.15 11.23
N ASN A 81 10.28 8.52 12.01
CA ASN A 81 11.64 9.00 12.24
C ASN A 81 12.63 7.90 11.88
N GLY A 82 13.36 8.12 10.79
CA GLY A 82 14.10 7.07 10.11
C GLY A 82 13.17 6.30 9.18
N TRP A 83 13.40 6.41 7.87
CA TRP A 83 12.58 5.74 6.87
C TRP A 83 13.41 4.85 5.97
N THR A 84 12.84 3.69 5.66
CA THR A 84 13.34 2.71 4.71
C THR A 84 12.20 2.38 3.76
N VAL A 85 12.40 2.66 2.48
CA VAL A 85 11.44 2.36 1.41
C VAL A 85 11.98 1.18 0.62
N THR A 86 11.16 0.15 0.43
CA THR A 86 11.56 -1.04 -0.34
C THR A 86 10.59 -1.32 -1.47
N TRP A 87 11.11 -1.74 -2.61
CA TRP A 87 10.33 -2.27 -3.72
C TRP A 87 11.16 -3.29 -4.51
N SER A 88 10.51 -4.00 -5.43
CA SER A 88 11.19 -4.83 -6.40
C SER A 88 10.89 -4.33 -7.81
N PHE A 89 11.91 -4.21 -8.63
CA PHE A 89 11.72 -3.99 -10.06
C PHE A 89 11.09 -5.23 -10.71
N PRO A 90 9.98 -5.07 -11.44
CA PRO A 90 9.38 -6.17 -12.21
C PRO A 90 10.21 -6.58 -13.44
N GLY A 91 11.06 -5.67 -13.94
CA GLY A 91 11.89 -5.87 -15.11
C GLY A 91 13.37 -6.05 -14.78
N ASP A 92 14.22 -5.66 -15.73
CA ASP A 92 15.67 -5.83 -15.63
C ASP A 92 16.40 -4.58 -15.11
N GLN A 93 15.64 -3.59 -14.64
CA GLN A 93 16.18 -2.28 -14.25
C GLN A 93 17.33 -2.36 -13.24
N LYS A 94 18.30 -1.46 -13.38
CA LYS A 94 19.45 -1.30 -12.48
C LYS A 94 19.61 0.15 -12.07
N VAL A 95 19.65 0.43 -10.77
CA VAL A 95 19.95 1.76 -10.23
C VAL A 95 21.43 2.08 -10.47
N THR A 96 21.73 3.27 -10.98
CA THR A 96 23.10 3.74 -11.26
C THR A 96 23.53 4.91 -10.39
N ASN A 97 22.59 5.79 -10.02
CA ASN A 97 22.87 6.93 -9.15
C ASN A 97 21.60 7.34 -8.39
N ALA A 98 21.74 7.99 -7.24
CA ALA A 98 20.62 8.46 -6.44
C ALA A 98 20.91 9.77 -5.71
N TRP A 99 19.87 10.48 -5.33
CA TRP A 99 19.94 11.72 -4.55
C TRP A 99 18.79 11.79 -3.55
N ASN A 100 19.01 12.53 -2.45
CA ASN A 100 18.09 12.68 -1.31
C ASN A 100 17.72 11.37 -0.58
N ALA A 101 18.35 10.26 -0.94
CA ALA A 101 18.28 8.97 -0.28
C ALA A 101 19.58 8.19 -0.55
N ASN A 102 19.92 7.27 0.34
CA ASN A 102 20.86 6.20 0.03
C ASN A 102 20.08 5.04 -0.58
N VAL A 103 20.32 4.73 -1.86
CA VAL A 103 19.59 3.68 -2.61
C VAL A 103 20.54 2.54 -2.95
N THR A 104 20.19 1.33 -2.54
CA THR A 104 20.93 0.11 -2.84
C THR A 104 20.03 -0.90 -3.54
N GLN A 105 20.64 -1.77 -4.36
CA GLN A 105 19.92 -2.80 -5.09
C GLN A 105 20.65 -4.14 -4.99
N SER A 106 19.89 -5.22 -4.78
CA SER A 106 20.36 -6.61 -4.85
C SER A 106 19.40 -7.41 -5.72
N GLY A 107 19.86 -7.87 -6.88
CA GLY A 107 18.98 -8.45 -7.89
C GLY A 107 17.92 -7.45 -8.35
N SER A 108 16.64 -7.79 -8.19
CA SER A 108 15.52 -6.87 -8.47
C SER A 108 15.07 -6.05 -7.26
N ALA A 109 15.49 -6.43 -6.03
CA ALA A 109 15.07 -5.76 -4.81
C ALA A 109 15.87 -4.47 -4.58
N VAL A 110 15.16 -3.38 -4.28
CA VAL A 110 15.72 -2.05 -4.05
C VAL A 110 15.33 -1.56 -2.65
N THR A 111 16.28 -0.95 -1.97
CA THR A 111 16.11 -0.35 -0.66
C THR A 111 16.61 1.09 -0.70
N ALA A 112 15.76 2.03 -0.33
CA ALA A 112 16.10 3.44 -0.17
C ALA A 112 15.98 3.84 1.32
N THR A 113 17.02 4.42 1.90
CA THR A 113 17.02 4.93 3.27
C THR A 113 17.23 6.43 3.33
N ASN A 114 16.71 7.07 4.38
CA ASN A 114 16.87 8.49 4.61
C ASN A 114 18.34 8.94 4.69
N MET A 115 18.57 10.19 4.32
CA MET A 115 19.78 10.93 4.65
C MET A 115 19.68 11.47 6.08
N SER A 116 20.81 11.92 6.64
CA SER A 116 20.85 12.49 8.00
C SER A 116 19.96 13.73 8.16
N TYR A 117 19.70 14.47 7.08
CA TYR A 117 18.95 15.72 7.11
C TYR A 117 17.44 15.56 6.82
N ASN A 118 16.96 14.38 6.38
CA ASN A 118 15.55 14.16 6.09
C ASN A 118 14.94 12.90 6.76
N PRO A 119 15.25 12.57 8.02
CA PRO A 119 14.75 11.36 8.67
C PRO A 119 13.26 11.42 9.03
N ALA A 120 12.68 12.61 9.19
CA ALA A 120 11.35 12.80 9.76
C ALA A 120 10.29 12.99 8.68
N ILE A 121 9.18 12.25 8.79
CA ILE A 121 7.96 12.43 8.00
C ILE A 121 6.78 12.58 8.97
N ALA A 122 6.34 13.82 9.21
CA ALA A 122 5.19 14.08 10.07
C ALA A 122 3.90 13.47 9.49
N PRO A 123 2.85 13.24 10.29
CA PRO A 123 1.52 12.88 9.80
C PRO A 123 1.04 13.85 8.71
N GLY A 124 0.64 13.32 7.55
CA GLY A 124 0.27 14.10 6.35
C GLY A 124 1.45 14.74 5.61
N GLY A 125 2.67 14.65 6.14
CA GLY A 125 3.89 15.12 5.51
C GLY A 125 4.42 14.13 4.47
N ASN A 126 5.42 14.57 3.70
CA ASN A 126 6.08 13.73 2.71
C ASN A 126 7.59 13.99 2.63
N VAL A 127 8.30 13.01 2.07
CA VAL A 127 9.69 13.13 1.62
C VAL A 127 9.80 12.73 0.16
N GLN A 128 10.80 13.28 -0.52
CA GLN A 128 11.02 13.03 -1.93
C GLN A 128 12.48 12.68 -2.17
N PHE A 129 12.70 11.62 -2.95
CA PHE A 129 14.02 11.25 -3.43
C PHE A 129 13.95 10.87 -4.89
N GLY A 130 15.11 10.78 -5.53
CA GLY A 130 15.18 10.37 -6.91
C GLY A 130 16.38 9.51 -7.19
N PHE A 131 16.30 8.80 -8.31
CA PHE A 131 17.39 7.96 -8.78
C PHE A 131 17.38 7.88 -10.30
N GLN A 132 18.56 7.60 -10.85
CA GLN A 132 18.76 7.21 -12.23
C GLN A 132 18.91 5.68 -12.29
N GLY A 133 18.41 5.08 -13.35
CA GLY A 133 18.67 3.69 -13.65
C GLY A 133 18.81 3.40 -15.14
N THR A 134 19.21 2.17 -15.44
CA THR A 134 19.28 1.60 -16.79
C THR A 134 18.33 0.43 -16.91
N TRP A 135 17.98 0.07 -18.14
CA TRP A 135 17.17 -1.09 -18.49
C TRP A 135 17.63 -1.60 -19.87
N ALA A 136 17.38 -2.88 -20.20
CA ALA A 136 17.75 -3.43 -21.51
C ALA A 136 16.53 -3.93 -22.27
N GLY A 137 15.68 -4.74 -21.63
CA GLY A 137 14.51 -5.34 -22.27
C GLY A 137 13.17 -5.02 -21.61
N ASN A 138 13.15 -4.71 -20.31
CA ASN A 138 11.89 -4.50 -19.58
C ASN A 138 12.02 -3.37 -18.54
N ASP A 139 11.38 -2.24 -18.82
CA ASP A 139 11.30 -1.09 -17.90
C ASP A 139 9.91 -0.92 -17.24
N THR A 140 9.26 -2.03 -16.90
CA THR A 140 7.97 -1.98 -16.18
C THR A 140 8.13 -1.32 -14.81
N SER A 141 7.36 -0.27 -14.52
CA SER A 141 7.40 0.41 -13.21
C SER A 141 6.93 -0.50 -12.07
N PRO A 142 7.54 -0.41 -10.87
CA PRO A 142 7.05 -1.10 -9.68
C PRO A 142 5.66 -0.60 -9.27
N SER A 143 4.82 -1.52 -8.80
CA SER A 143 3.46 -1.22 -8.34
C SER A 143 3.25 -1.43 -6.83
N ALA A 144 4.29 -1.87 -6.11
CA ALA A 144 4.21 -2.18 -4.69
C ALA A 144 5.46 -1.68 -3.98
N PHE A 145 5.23 -0.91 -2.91
CA PHE A 145 6.26 -0.33 -2.07
C PHE A 145 5.95 -0.63 -0.60
N THR A 146 6.97 -0.64 0.25
CA THR A 146 6.78 -0.60 1.70
C THR A 146 7.56 0.54 2.34
N LEU A 147 7.03 1.11 3.41
CA LEU A 147 7.72 2.05 4.30
C LEU A 147 7.93 1.39 5.67
N ASN A 148 9.18 1.15 6.05
CA ASN A 148 9.56 0.45 7.28
C ASN A 148 8.82 -0.91 7.41
N GLY A 149 8.63 -1.62 6.29
CA GLY A 149 7.92 -2.90 6.21
C GLY A 149 6.39 -2.80 6.06
N ASN A 150 5.79 -1.60 6.15
CA ASN A 150 4.35 -1.41 5.97
C ASN A 150 4.03 -1.14 4.50
N ALA A 151 3.12 -1.91 3.91
CA ALA A 151 2.75 -1.78 2.50
C ALA A 151 2.11 -0.42 2.20
N CYS A 152 2.66 0.34 1.26
CA CYS A 152 2.11 1.63 0.86
C CYS A 152 1.06 1.49 -0.24
N SER A 153 0.14 2.46 -0.27
CA SER A 153 -0.75 2.70 -1.41
C SER A 153 -0.07 3.45 -2.55
#